data_AF-A0A178KKK9-F1
#
_entry.id   AF-A0A178KKK9-F1
#
_cell.length_a   1.000
_cell.length_b   1.000
_cell.length_c   1.000
_cell.angle_alpha   90.00
_cell.angle_beta   90.00
_cell.angle_gamma   90.00
#
_symmetry.space_group_name_H-M   'P 1'
#
loop_
_entity.id
_entity.type
_entity.pdbx_description
1 polymer ?
#
loop_
_entity_poly.entity_id
_entity_poly.type
_entity_poly.pdbx_seq_one_letter_code
_entity_poly.pdbx_strand_id
1 'polypeptide(L)'
;MFKQRLTTFAVVIAALTASTQVMAQRDIQERRQEARQEARIESRTEARIENRHDNFNSSSNVVIIQNAMLRTVSYNGVVLLHDTVNQRFYRAIDNGYQLYQVPYGANVVELSKANPMNITIIN
;
A
#
# COMPACT_ATOMS: atom_id res chain seq x y z
N MET A 1 -71.52 44.05 26.87
CA MET A 1 -70.08 43.86 26.57
C MET A 1 -69.69 42.40 26.82
N PHE A 2 -69.68 41.52 25.81
CA PHE A 2 -69.26 40.11 25.94
C PHE A 2 -68.69 39.59 24.60
N LYS A 3 -67.57 40.14 24.14
CA LYS A 3 -66.89 39.71 22.90
C LYS A 3 -65.35 39.67 23.01
N GLN A 4 -64.81 39.36 24.19
CA GLN A 4 -63.35 39.32 24.40
C GLN A 4 -62.80 37.94 24.79
N ARG A 5 -63.63 36.90 24.95
CA ARG A 5 -63.19 35.59 25.45
C ARG A 5 -62.98 34.50 24.41
N LEU A 6 -63.34 34.72 23.14
CA LEU A 6 -63.27 33.70 22.09
C LEU A 6 -62.01 33.78 21.21
N THR A 7 -61.32 34.92 21.17
CA THR A 7 -60.16 35.13 20.30
C THR A 7 -58.84 34.62 20.90
N THR A 8 -58.76 34.40 22.20
CA THR A 8 -57.53 33.98 22.88
C THR A 8 -57.27 32.46 22.84
N PHE A 9 -58.29 31.64 22.60
CA PHE A 9 -58.13 30.18 22.52
C PHE A 9 -57.62 29.69 21.14
N ALA A 10 -57.91 30.41 20.06
CA ALA A 10 -57.49 30.00 18.71
C ALA A 10 -55.98 30.21 18.46
N VAL A 11 -55.36 31.17 19.15
CA VAL A 11 -53.93 31.49 18.96
C VAL A 11 -53.02 30.43 19.60
N VAL A 12 -53.47 29.78 20.68
CA VAL A 12 -52.66 28.78 21.40
C VAL A 12 -52.56 27.46 20.63
N ILE A 13 -53.57 27.09 19.85
CA ILE A 13 -53.57 25.83 19.09
C ILE A 13 -52.70 25.94 17.82
N ALA A 14 -52.68 27.11 17.17
CA ALA A 14 -51.83 27.35 15.99
C ALA A 14 -50.33 27.44 16.33
N ALA A 15 -49.99 27.87 17.56
CA ALA A 15 -48.60 27.95 18.02
C ALA A 15 -47.98 26.59 18.37
N LEU A 16 -48.79 25.60 18.79
CA LEU A 16 -48.29 24.26 19.12
C LEU A 16 -48.06 23.36 17.89
N THR A 17 -48.73 23.63 16.76
CA THR A 17 -48.58 22.83 15.53
C THR A 17 -47.48 23.35 14.59
N ALA A 18 -47.09 24.62 14.74
CA ALA A 18 -45.98 25.20 13.97
C ALA A 18 -44.58 24.84 14.51
N SER A 19 -44.48 24.44 15.77
CA SER A 19 -43.20 24.08 16.40
C SER A 19 -42.76 22.64 16.12
N THR A 20 -43.67 21.74 15.76
CA THR A 20 -43.35 20.32 15.48
C THR A 20 -42.77 20.10 14.08
N GLN A 21 -43.10 20.96 13.11
CA GLN A 21 -42.59 20.82 11.74
C GLN A 21 -41.15 21.33 11.56
N VAL A 22 -40.74 22.33 12.35
CA VAL A 22 -39.39 22.93 12.26
C VAL A 22 -38.32 22.04 12.88
N MET A 23 -38.65 21.27 13.93
CA MET A 23 -37.71 20.31 14.53
C MET A 23 -37.56 19.04 13.68
N ALA A 24 -38.65 18.53 13.10
CA ALA A 24 -38.59 17.36 12.21
C ALA A 24 -37.83 17.64 10.90
N GLN A 25 -37.83 18.88 10.40
CA GLN A 25 -37.03 19.26 9.23
C GLN A 25 -35.53 19.40 9.52
N ARG A 26 -35.13 19.80 10.73
CA ARG A 26 -33.71 19.86 11.12
C ARG A 26 -33.07 18.47 11.22
N ASP A 27 -33.76 17.52 11.86
CA ASP A 27 -33.24 16.15 12.00
C ASP A 27 -33.04 15.43 10.66
N ILE A 28 -33.90 15.71 9.67
CA ILE A 28 -33.79 15.08 8.33
C ILE A 28 -32.66 15.72 7.50
N GLN A 29 -32.33 16.99 7.74
CA GLN A 29 -31.23 17.67 7.06
C GLN A 29 -29.87 17.32 7.66
N GLU A 30 -29.77 17.18 8.99
CA GLU A 30 -28.54 16.70 9.66
C GLU A 30 -28.17 15.28 9.22
N ARG A 31 -29.14 14.35 9.23
CA ARG A 31 -28.90 12.96 8.78
C ARG A 31 -28.44 12.85 7.34
N ARG A 32 -28.86 13.76 6.46
CA ARG A 32 -28.42 13.80 5.04
C ARG A 32 -27.02 14.40 4.87
N GLN A 33 -26.56 15.24 5.80
CA GLN A 33 -25.20 15.78 5.80
C GLN A 33 -24.20 14.78 6.39
N GLU A 34 -24.57 14.06 7.45
CA GLU A 34 -23.75 12.99 8.04
C GLU A 34 -23.48 11.87 7.01
N ALA A 35 -24.53 11.38 6.33
CA ALA A 35 -24.37 10.35 5.29
C ALA A 35 -23.43 10.77 4.14
N ARG A 36 -23.33 12.06 3.82
CA ARG A 36 -22.40 12.57 2.79
C ARG A 36 -20.97 12.73 3.32
N GLN A 37 -20.80 12.95 4.62
CA GLN A 37 -19.48 13.04 5.25
C GLN A 37 -18.90 11.64 5.48
N GLU A 38 -19.70 10.67 5.88
CA GLU A 38 -19.27 9.27 6.02
C GLU A 38 -18.82 8.68 4.67
N ALA A 39 -19.59 8.87 3.60
CA ALA A 39 -19.20 8.45 2.25
C ALA A 39 -17.89 9.12 1.75
N ARG A 40 -17.56 10.32 2.25
CA ARG A 40 -16.32 11.03 1.91
C ARG A 40 -15.11 10.56 2.72
N ILE A 41 -15.33 10.07 3.94
CA ILE A 41 -14.29 9.49 4.79
C ILE A 41 -13.95 8.09 4.29
N GLU A 42 -14.96 7.28 3.99
CA GLU A 42 -14.81 5.91 3.51
C GLU A 42 -14.03 5.86 2.18
N SER A 43 -14.39 6.71 1.20
CA SER A 43 -13.66 6.85 -0.06
C SER A 43 -12.21 7.32 0.09
N ARG A 44 -11.91 8.14 1.10
CA ARG A 44 -10.52 8.57 1.41
C ARG A 44 -9.71 7.48 2.09
N THR A 45 -10.35 6.63 2.90
CA THR A 45 -9.69 5.50 3.54
C THR A 45 -9.44 4.34 2.59
N GLU A 46 -10.39 4.05 1.69
CA GLU A 46 -10.24 3.05 0.64
C GLU A 46 -9.09 3.41 -0.31
N ALA A 47 -9.05 4.66 -0.80
CA ALA A 47 -7.95 5.13 -1.64
C ALA A 47 -6.57 5.07 -0.93
N ARG A 48 -6.53 5.17 0.40
CA ARG A 48 -5.29 5.07 1.21
C ARG A 48 -4.90 3.62 1.54
N ILE A 49 -5.83 2.68 1.40
CA ILE A 49 -5.59 1.23 1.52
C ILE A 49 -5.16 0.68 0.16
N GLU A 50 -5.83 1.07 -0.94
CA GLU A 50 -5.47 0.70 -2.31
C GLU A 50 -4.03 1.11 -2.66
N ASN A 51 -3.66 2.38 -2.42
CA ASN A 51 -2.28 2.85 -2.63
C ASN A 51 -1.24 2.20 -1.67
N ARG A 52 -1.67 1.59 -0.55
CA ARG A 52 -0.76 0.82 0.32
C ARG A 52 -0.65 -0.64 -0.12
N HIS A 53 -1.68 -1.19 -0.75
CA HIS A 53 -1.68 -2.54 -1.30
C HIS A 53 -0.85 -2.59 -2.59
N ASP A 54 -0.94 -1.56 -3.42
CA ASP A 54 -0.16 -1.45 -4.66
C ASP A 54 1.34 -1.25 -4.40
N ASN A 55 1.72 -0.61 -3.28
CA ASN A 55 3.13 -0.43 -2.90
C ASN A 55 3.78 -1.67 -2.27
N PHE A 56 3.02 -2.73 -1.94
CA PHE A 56 3.58 -3.99 -1.41
C PHE A 56 3.86 -5.03 -2.51
N ASN A 57 3.44 -4.76 -3.74
CA ASN A 57 3.80 -5.54 -4.92
C ASN A 57 4.93 -4.84 -5.69
N SER A 58 6.08 -4.63 -5.03
CA SER A 58 7.33 -4.62 -5.78
C SER A 58 7.49 -6.03 -6.35
N SER A 59 7.11 -6.21 -7.61
CA SER A 59 7.28 -7.44 -8.36
C SER A 59 8.77 -7.67 -8.62
N SER A 60 9.54 -7.94 -7.57
CA SER A 60 10.91 -8.40 -7.68
C SER A 60 10.83 -9.76 -8.36
N ASN A 61 11.23 -9.81 -9.63
CA ASN A 61 11.14 -11.05 -10.40
C ASN A 61 12.18 -12.02 -9.83
N VAL A 62 11.72 -12.97 -9.02
CA VAL A 62 12.57 -14.00 -8.41
C VAL A 62 12.80 -15.11 -9.44
N VAL A 63 14.06 -15.31 -9.83
CA VAL A 63 14.46 -16.36 -10.78
C VAL A 63 15.35 -17.37 -10.07
N ILE A 64 14.94 -18.63 -10.04
CA ILE A 64 15.77 -19.70 -9.46
C ILE A 64 16.56 -20.35 -10.59
N ILE A 65 17.90 -20.27 -10.51
CA ILE A 65 18.77 -21.03 -11.40
C ILE A 65 19.15 -22.33 -10.71
N GLN A 66 18.83 -23.45 -11.34
CA GLN A 66 19.17 -24.78 -10.85
C GLN A 66 20.48 -25.25 -11.49
N ASN A 67 21.31 -25.94 -10.69
CA ASN A 67 22.54 -26.60 -11.12
C ASN A 67 23.53 -25.67 -11.87
N ALA A 68 23.65 -24.42 -11.44
CA ALA A 68 24.63 -23.48 -11.97
C ALA A 68 26.04 -23.85 -11.46
N MET A 69 27.04 -23.82 -12.35
CA MET A 69 28.44 -24.06 -11.97
C MET A 69 29.05 -22.78 -11.40
N LEU A 70 28.95 -22.63 -10.08
CA LEU A 70 29.32 -21.42 -9.35
C LEU A 70 30.61 -21.62 -8.57
N ARG A 71 31.47 -20.60 -8.56
CA ARG A 71 32.61 -20.50 -7.65
C ARG A 71 32.53 -19.22 -6.83
N THR A 72 33.10 -19.25 -5.62
CA THR A 72 33.23 -18.05 -4.79
C THR A 72 34.49 -17.30 -5.18
N VAL A 73 34.35 -16.01 -5.42
CA VAL A 73 35.46 -15.16 -5.84
C VAL A 73 35.44 -13.85 -5.04
N SER A 74 36.60 -13.21 -4.92
CA SER A 74 36.74 -11.89 -4.31
C SER A 74 37.16 -10.87 -5.35
N TYR A 75 36.44 -9.76 -5.40
CA TYR A 75 36.78 -8.60 -6.20
C TYR A 75 36.74 -7.34 -5.33
N ASN A 76 37.87 -6.64 -5.22
CA ASN A 76 38.02 -5.44 -4.37
C ASN A 76 37.52 -5.62 -2.92
N GLY A 77 37.74 -6.81 -2.34
CA GLY A 77 37.30 -7.16 -0.99
C GLY A 77 35.82 -7.54 -0.87
N VAL A 78 35.07 -7.53 -1.98
CA VAL A 78 33.67 -8.00 -2.03
C VAL A 78 33.65 -9.45 -2.48
N VAL A 79 32.96 -10.29 -1.70
CA VAL A 79 32.73 -11.70 -2.05
C VAL A 79 31.55 -11.79 -3.02
N LEU A 80 31.80 -12.44 -4.16
CA LEU A 80 30.84 -12.64 -5.23
C LEU A 80 30.75 -14.13 -5.57
N LEU A 81 29.59 -14.55 -6.07
CA LEU A 81 29.47 -15.81 -6.79
C LEU A 81 29.71 -15.57 -8.27
N HIS A 82 30.61 -16.34 -8.86
CA HIS A 82 30.90 -16.29 -10.28
C HIS A 82 30.36 -17.55 -10.96
N ASP A 83 29.46 -17.34 -11.91
CA ASP A 83 28.98 -18.38 -12.82
C ASP A 83 30.00 -18.60 -13.94
N THR A 84 30.64 -19.76 -13.90
CA THR A 84 31.69 -20.13 -14.84
C THR A 84 31.16 -20.40 -16.26
N VAL A 85 29.87 -20.68 -16.41
CA VAL A 85 29.25 -20.97 -17.71
C VAL A 85 28.86 -19.67 -18.39
N ASN A 86 28.12 -18.81 -17.67
CA ASN A 86 27.61 -17.55 -18.22
C ASN A 86 28.54 -16.36 -18.03
N GLN A 87 29.67 -16.53 -17.33
CA GLN A 87 30.62 -15.47 -16.97
C GLN A 87 29.95 -14.29 -16.24
N ARG A 88 28.95 -14.59 -15.40
CA ARG A 88 28.19 -13.61 -14.63
C ARG A 88 28.65 -13.61 -13.18
N PHE A 89 28.57 -12.45 -12.56
CA PHE A 89 28.86 -12.30 -11.14
C PHE A 89 27.58 -11.95 -10.40
N TYR A 90 27.44 -12.52 -9.22
CA TYR A 90 26.31 -12.29 -8.36
C TYR A 90 26.78 -11.88 -6.97
N ARG A 91 26.10 -10.91 -6.38
CA ARG A 91 26.32 -10.44 -5.02
C ARG A 91 25.16 -10.90 -4.15
N ALA A 92 25.47 -11.40 -2.96
CA ALA A 92 24.43 -11.72 -1.98
C ALA A 92 23.73 -10.43 -1.51
N ILE A 93 22.40 -10.41 -1.60
CA ILE A 93 21.54 -9.31 -1.15
C ILE A 93 20.30 -9.94 -0.51
N ASP A 94 19.99 -9.52 0.72
CA ASP A 94 18.88 -10.03 1.52
C ASP A 94 18.85 -11.57 1.57
N ASN A 95 17.85 -12.18 0.93
CA ASN A 95 17.62 -13.63 0.89
C ASN A 95 18.03 -14.28 -0.44
N GLY A 96 18.76 -13.58 -1.30
CA GLY A 96 19.14 -14.09 -2.61
C GLY A 96 20.39 -13.41 -3.17
N TYR A 97 20.43 -13.36 -4.49
CA TYR A 97 21.58 -12.88 -5.25
C TYR A 97 21.14 -11.88 -6.30
N GLN A 98 21.87 -10.78 -6.44
CA GLN A 98 21.66 -9.82 -7.51
C GLN A 98 22.84 -9.85 -8.47
N LEU A 99 22.58 -9.59 -9.75
CA LEU A 99 23.64 -9.42 -10.74
C LEU A 99 24.58 -8.28 -10.33
N TYR A 100 25.88 -8.56 -10.35
CA TYR A 100 26.93 -7.60 -10.05
C TYR A 100 27.82 -7.44 -11.28
N GLN A 101 28.10 -6.20 -11.66
CA GLN A 101 28.91 -5.92 -12.83
C GLN A 101 30.39 -5.81 -12.44
N VAL A 102 31.19 -6.79 -12.86
CA VAL A 102 32.65 -6.75 -12.74
C VAL A 102 33.22 -6.30 -14.10
N PRO A 103 34.11 -5.29 -14.14
CA PRO A 103 34.74 -4.87 -15.39
C PRO A 103 35.53 -6.00 -16.04
N TYR A 104 35.54 -6.03 -17.38
CA TYR A 104 36.34 -6.98 -18.12
C TYR A 104 37.84 -6.78 -17.82
N GLY A 105 38.55 -7.89 -17.59
CA GLY A 105 39.98 -7.85 -17.22
C GLY A 105 40.26 -7.46 -15.77
N ALA A 106 39.23 -7.26 -14.94
CA ALA A 106 39.41 -7.08 -13.51
C ALA A 106 40.15 -8.29 -12.89
N ASN A 107 41.08 -8.01 -11.97
CA ASN A 107 41.70 -9.05 -11.18
C ASN A 107 40.69 -9.56 -10.14
N VAL A 108 40.33 -10.83 -10.26
CA VAL A 108 39.41 -11.50 -9.36
C VAL A 108 40.15 -12.66 -8.71
N VAL A 109 40.14 -12.72 -7.39
CA VAL A 109 40.82 -13.77 -6.62
C VAL A 109 39.85 -14.92 -6.40
N GLU A 110 40.24 -16.14 -6.79
CA GLU A 110 39.43 -17.34 -6.54
C GLU A 110 39.53 -17.74 -5.06
N LEU A 111 38.37 -17.89 -4.41
CA LEU A 111 38.28 -18.31 -3.01
C LEU A 111 37.85 -19.78 -2.88
N SER A 112 37.08 -20.29 -3.84
CA SER A 112 36.64 -21.68 -3.87
C SER A 112 36.55 -22.19 -5.30
N LYS A 113 36.64 -23.51 -5.45
CA LYS A 113 36.48 -24.18 -6.75
C LYS A 113 35.03 -24.15 -7.20
N ALA A 114 34.82 -24.23 -8.52
CA ALA A 114 33.49 -24.24 -9.11
C ALA A 114 32.75 -25.54 -8.78
N ASN A 115 31.54 -25.42 -8.23
CA ASN A 115 30.65 -26.53 -7.89
C ASN A 115 29.22 -26.25 -8.36
N PRO A 116 28.44 -27.30 -8.68
CA PRO A 116 27.04 -27.15 -9.03
C PRO A 116 26.22 -26.69 -7.81
N MET A 117 25.52 -25.58 -7.95
CA MET A 117 24.71 -24.98 -6.89
C MET A 117 23.41 -24.38 -7.44
N ASN A 118 22.37 -24.35 -6.60
CA ASN A 118 21.14 -23.65 -6.91
C ASN A 118 21.20 -22.25 -6.30
N ILE A 119 20.84 -21.22 -7.08
CA ILE A 119 20.78 -19.84 -6.59
C ILE A 119 19.45 -19.19 -6.93
N THR A 120 19.01 -18.34 -6.01
CA THR A 120 17.83 -17.49 -6.19
C THR A 120 18.30 -16.09 -6.56
N ILE A 121 17.96 -15.65 -7.76
CA ILE A 121 18.26 -14.32 -8.28
C ILE A 121 17.09 -13.40 -8.00
N ILE A 122 17.38 -12.23 -7.44
CA ILE A 122 16.45 -11.14 -7.22
C ILE A 122 16.76 -10.08 -8.28
N ASN A 123 15.82 -9.87 -9.20
CA ASN A 123 15.89 -8.81 -10.22
C ASN A 123 15.21 -7.53 -9.72
#